data_AF-A0A7K9Q6S5-F1
#
_entry.id   AF-A0A7K9Q6S5-F1
#
_cell.length_a   1.000
_cell.length_b   1.000
_cell.length_c   1.000
_cell.angle_alpha   90.00
_cell.angle_beta   90.00
_cell.angle_gamma   90.00
#
_symmetry.space_group_name_H-M   'P 1'
#
loop_
_entity.id
_entity.type
_entity.pdbx_description
1 polymer ?
#
loop_
_entity_poly.entity_id
_entity_poly.type
_entity_poly.pdbx_seq_one_letter_code
_entity_poly.pdbx_strand_id
1 'polypeptide(L)'
;MKSCFTKEAKILSHNEKETLYRKLLQSAEEQYRKLQSRIEKVDGWMKEAESSVVALESDSFWHEDAAGCSAGTAGGQNVQEELQSITAQEEELLRELSEMDAEDELHLAEMEKLKNTERACLEILKKYDFTEWELMEWSEQQAVFNFLYDSVTLTVVFGPPTDGEFFAAHPSRSIVSLDFESFLDEEQAPPSSCLVQKLIFQFIESQGSWQKKCPKLCYLPQALCDISLVVNRCKILGEELEFLQRWGAKFQLLETDIKDTEVKLLFSSSVAFAKFELALALSHHYPSAVLPFRVQTHIGNIGEKEIAAVLSRVPAGHHYLQRIASSIHQNLLQGPR
;
A
#
# COMPACT_ATOMS: atom_id res chain seq x y z
N MET A 1 -38.13 3.72 54.24
CA MET A 1 -36.80 3.27 54.72
C MET A 1 -35.71 3.27 53.62
N LYS A 2 -35.81 4.07 52.54
CA LYS A 2 -34.83 4.10 51.41
C LYS A 2 -33.90 5.34 51.37
N SER A 3 -33.96 6.22 52.38
CA SER A 3 -33.27 7.53 52.39
C SER A 3 -31.98 7.57 53.24
N CYS A 4 -31.81 6.66 54.20
CA CYS A 4 -30.61 6.63 55.05
C CYS A 4 -29.42 5.96 54.37
N PHE A 5 -29.64 4.83 53.67
CA PHE A 5 -28.58 4.06 53.01
C PHE A 5 -27.84 4.83 51.90
N THR A 6 -28.53 5.73 51.18
CA THR A 6 -27.90 6.57 50.15
C THR A 6 -27.04 7.70 50.72
N LYS A 7 -27.29 8.13 51.96
CA LYS A 7 -26.46 9.13 52.65
C LYS A 7 -25.21 8.49 53.24
N GLU A 8 -25.33 7.31 53.84
CA GLU A 8 -24.19 6.55 54.38
C GLU A 8 -23.21 6.14 53.27
N ALA A 9 -23.71 5.65 52.13
CA ALA A 9 -22.85 5.32 50.98
C ALA A 9 -22.08 6.54 50.43
N LYS A 10 -22.69 7.73 50.44
CA LYS A 10 -22.00 8.98 50.04
C LYS A 10 -20.92 9.39 51.04
N ILE A 11 -21.17 9.24 52.33
CA ILE A 11 -20.19 9.55 53.38
C ILE A 11 -18.99 8.59 53.28
N LEU A 12 -19.24 7.29 53.07
CA LEU A 12 -18.17 6.30 52.88
C LEU A 12 -17.31 6.63 51.65
N SER A 13 -17.93 6.93 50.51
CA SER A 13 -17.20 7.32 49.31
C SER A 13 -16.38 8.61 49.47
N HIS A 14 -16.90 9.59 50.24
CA HIS A 14 -16.14 10.81 50.54
C HIS A 14 -14.94 10.52 51.44
N ASN A 15 -15.10 9.65 52.43
CA ASN A 15 -14.05 9.27 53.37
C ASN A 15 -12.93 8.45 52.67
N GLU A 16 -13.32 7.56 51.76
CA GLU A 16 -12.38 6.85 50.88
C GLU A 16 -11.58 7.81 50.00
N LYS A 17 -12.25 8.80 49.39
CA LYS A 17 -11.57 9.85 48.61
C LYS A 17 -10.60 10.67 49.45
N GLU A 18 -11.01 11.09 50.64
CA GLU A 18 -10.13 11.83 51.54
C GLU A 18 -8.88 11.01 51.92
N THR A 19 -9.06 9.72 52.18
CA THR A 19 -7.96 8.80 52.48
C THR A 19 -7.00 8.67 51.30
N LEU A 20 -7.53 8.59 50.06
CA LEU A 20 -6.72 8.55 48.85
C LEU A 20 -5.94 9.85 48.62
N TYR A 21 -6.59 11.01 48.78
CA TYR A 21 -5.91 12.30 48.64
C TYR A 21 -4.82 12.50 49.70
N ARG A 22 -5.06 12.05 50.93
CA ARG A 22 -4.04 12.11 52.00
C ARG A 22 -2.83 11.24 51.68
N LYS A 23 -3.03 10.03 51.16
CA LYS A 23 -1.93 9.15 50.70
C LYS A 23 -1.16 9.76 49.53
N LEU A 24 -1.86 10.39 48.59
CA LEU A 24 -1.23 11.05 47.45
C LEU A 24 -0.36 12.24 47.91
N LEU A 25 -0.86 13.05 48.86
CA LEU A 25 -0.12 14.17 49.43
C LEU A 25 1.16 13.68 50.14
N GLN A 26 1.06 12.65 50.98
CA GLN A 26 2.22 12.08 51.68
C GLN A 26 3.27 11.53 50.70
N SER A 27 2.83 10.82 49.66
CA SER A 27 3.73 10.32 48.61
C SER A 27 4.45 11.47 47.88
N ALA A 28 3.73 12.54 47.54
CA ALA A 28 4.30 13.71 46.89
C ALA A 28 5.33 14.43 47.77
N GLU A 29 5.05 14.60 49.07
CA GLU A 29 5.99 15.18 50.03
C GLU A 29 7.28 14.35 50.18
N GLU A 30 7.16 13.02 50.16
CA GLU A 30 8.31 12.12 50.27
C GLU A 30 9.18 12.15 49.01
N GLN A 31 8.56 12.18 47.82
CA GLN A 31 9.29 12.41 46.58
C GLN A 31 9.99 13.77 46.56
N TYR A 32 9.33 14.81 47.06
CA TYR A 32 9.92 16.15 47.14
C TYR A 32 11.15 16.18 48.05
N ARG A 33 11.08 15.59 49.26
CA ARG A 33 12.27 15.45 50.13
C ARG A 33 13.40 14.68 49.47
N LYS A 34 13.08 13.60 48.76
CA LYS A 34 14.07 12.79 48.05
C LYS A 34 14.77 13.59 46.96
N LEU A 35 14.00 14.36 46.17
CA LEU A 35 14.55 15.26 45.16
C LEU A 35 15.46 16.33 45.79
N GLN A 36 15.02 16.95 46.89
CA GLN A 36 15.77 17.99 47.57
C GLN A 36 17.11 17.47 48.11
N SER A 37 17.13 16.28 48.73
CA SER A 37 18.39 15.65 49.17
C SER A 37 19.35 15.31 48.02
N ARG A 38 18.82 15.07 46.81
CA ARG A 38 19.63 14.79 45.62
C ARG A 38 20.20 16.09 45.03
N ILE A 39 19.46 17.19 45.09
CA ILE A 39 19.94 18.53 44.70
C ILE A 39 21.10 18.96 45.61
N GLU A 40 20.96 18.79 46.93
CA GLU A 40 22.02 19.12 47.89
C GLU A 40 23.32 18.33 47.63
N LYS A 41 23.22 17.06 47.24
CA LYS A 41 24.38 16.25 46.84
C LYS A 41 25.08 16.78 45.59
N VAL A 42 24.32 17.18 44.57
CA VAL A 42 24.88 17.72 43.33
C VAL A 42 25.57 19.06 43.59
N ASP A 43 24.99 19.92 44.43
CA ASP A 43 25.61 21.20 44.81
C ASP A 43 26.93 21.00 45.57
N GLY A 44 27.02 19.94 46.38
CA GLY A 44 28.26 19.52 47.02
C GLY A 44 29.35 19.14 46.02
N TRP A 45 29.04 18.30 45.03
CA TRP A 45 29.99 17.91 43.97
C TRP A 45 30.40 19.08 43.09
N MET A 46 29.49 20.01 42.81
CA MET A 46 29.79 21.20 42.01
C MET A 46 30.83 22.09 42.69
N LYS A 47 30.70 22.33 44.01
CA LYS A 47 31.69 23.09 44.78
C LYS A 47 33.06 22.41 44.82
N GLU A 48 33.09 21.08 44.88
CA GLU A 48 34.35 20.31 44.84
C GLU A 48 35.02 20.40 43.45
N ALA A 49 34.23 20.36 42.38
CA ALA A 49 34.72 20.56 41.02
C ALA A 49 35.27 21.98 40.81
N GLU A 50 34.55 23.01 41.26
CA GLU A 50 35.00 24.40 41.21
C GLU A 50 36.32 24.60 41.98
N SER A 51 36.45 24.01 43.17
CA SER A 51 37.70 24.02 43.94
C SER A 51 38.85 23.36 43.17
N SER A 52 38.58 22.29 42.43
CA SER A 52 39.59 21.57 41.65
C SER A 52 40.06 22.38 40.43
N VAL A 53 39.16 23.09 39.76
CA VAL A 53 39.49 23.98 38.63
C VAL A 53 40.38 25.13 39.09
N VAL A 54 40.05 25.79 40.20
CA VAL A 54 40.86 26.88 40.76
C VAL A 54 42.28 26.41 41.10
N ALA A 55 42.43 25.20 41.64
CA ALA A 55 43.75 24.62 41.94
C ALA A 55 44.58 24.40 40.65
N LEU A 56 43.96 23.93 39.57
CA LEU A 56 44.63 23.70 38.29
C LEU A 56 45.03 25.00 37.57
N GLU A 57 44.18 26.03 37.62
CA GLU A 57 44.51 27.34 37.06
C GLU A 57 45.72 27.98 37.76
N SER A 58 45.85 27.75 39.08
CA SER A 58 46.97 28.23 39.90
C SER A 58 48.33 27.63 39.48
N ASP A 59 48.34 26.37 39.03
CA ASP A 59 49.57 25.66 38.63
C ASP A 59 50.04 26.03 37.21
N SER A 60 49.14 26.55 36.35
CA SER A 60 49.43 26.86 34.95
C SER A 60 50.22 28.17 34.72
N PHE A 61 50.43 28.99 35.75
CA PHE A 61 51.05 30.32 35.63
C PHE A 61 52.59 30.31 35.42
N TRP A 62 53.26 29.15 35.50
CA TRP A 62 54.72 29.06 35.46
C TRP A 62 55.35 28.72 34.10
N HIS A 63 54.57 28.61 33.01
CA HIS A 63 55.04 27.98 31.78
C HIS A 63 54.87 28.80 30.47
N GLU A 64 55.30 30.07 30.45
CA GLU A 64 55.58 30.77 29.18
C GLU A 64 56.87 31.59 29.27
N ASP A 65 57.99 30.98 28.86
CA ASP A 65 59.09 31.70 28.20
C ASP A 65 60.09 30.72 27.57
N ALA A 66 60.20 30.74 26.23
CA ALA A 66 61.44 30.59 25.44
C ALA A 66 61.14 30.26 23.96
N ALA A 67 61.28 31.26 23.10
CA ALA A 67 61.42 31.11 21.65
C ALA A 67 62.91 31.23 21.23
N GLY A 68 63.35 30.48 20.22
CA GLY A 68 64.69 30.58 19.61
C GLY A 68 64.89 29.70 18.36
N CYS A 69 65.55 30.25 17.33
CA CYS A 69 65.46 29.89 15.90
C CYS A 69 66.55 28.97 15.28
N SER A 70 66.24 28.46 14.06
CA SER A 70 67.06 28.38 12.80
C SER A 70 67.79 27.09 12.34
N ALA A 71 67.46 26.61 11.11
CA ALA A 71 68.36 26.10 10.03
C ALA A 71 67.59 25.40 8.86
N GLY A 72 67.90 25.69 7.58
CA GLY A 72 67.65 24.76 6.44
C GLY A 72 67.14 25.34 5.10
N THR A 73 68.02 25.63 4.12
CA THR A 73 67.65 26.11 2.77
C THR A 73 67.65 25.06 1.65
N ALA A 74 68.19 23.85 1.85
CA ALA A 74 68.07 22.74 0.89
C ALA A 74 66.82 21.86 1.16
N GLY A 75 66.34 21.80 2.41
CA GLY A 75 65.05 21.21 2.74
C GLY A 75 63.87 22.04 2.24
N GLY A 76 64.04 23.35 2.09
CA GLY A 76 62.97 24.26 1.67
C GLY A 76 62.45 24.03 0.25
N GLN A 77 63.30 23.63 -0.72
CA GLN A 77 62.87 23.36 -2.10
C GLN A 77 62.10 22.03 -2.21
N ASN A 78 62.55 20.97 -1.54
CA ASN A 78 61.83 19.70 -1.48
C ASN A 78 60.48 19.85 -0.77
N VAL A 79 60.45 20.60 0.33
CA VAL A 79 59.21 20.95 1.04
C VAL A 79 58.28 21.80 0.18
N GLN A 80 58.79 22.68 -0.68
CA GLN A 80 57.98 23.49 -1.60
C GLN A 80 57.31 22.63 -2.69
N GLU A 81 58.04 21.66 -3.25
CA GLU A 81 57.50 20.72 -4.26
C GLU A 81 56.48 19.75 -3.64
N GLU A 82 56.75 19.24 -2.43
CA GLU A 82 55.79 18.45 -1.66
C GLU A 82 54.53 19.27 -1.31
N LEU A 83 54.68 20.53 -0.92
CA LEU A 83 53.55 21.43 -0.67
C LEU A 83 52.70 21.64 -1.93
N GLN A 84 53.32 21.85 -3.09
CA GLN A 84 52.60 22.00 -4.35
C GLN A 84 51.86 20.71 -4.76
N SER A 85 52.49 19.56 -4.53
CA SER A 85 51.86 18.25 -4.77
C SER A 85 50.67 18.01 -3.83
N ILE A 86 50.81 18.37 -2.55
CA ILE A 86 49.75 18.23 -1.55
C ILE A 86 48.60 19.19 -1.88
N THR A 87 48.86 20.44 -2.27
CA THR A 87 47.80 21.38 -2.66
C THR A 87 47.05 20.92 -3.91
N ALA A 88 47.73 20.31 -4.89
CA ALA A 88 47.05 19.75 -6.06
C ALA A 88 46.17 18.54 -5.71
N GLN A 89 46.61 17.69 -4.77
CA GLN A 89 45.79 16.60 -4.24
C GLN A 89 44.61 17.10 -3.42
N GLU A 90 44.79 18.17 -2.65
CA GLU A 90 43.72 18.81 -1.88
C GLU A 90 42.65 19.40 -2.81
N GLU A 91 43.04 20.09 -3.88
CA GLU A 91 42.11 20.62 -4.89
C GLU A 91 41.33 19.50 -5.61
N GLU A 92 41.99 18.38 -5.93
CA GLU A 92 41.34 17.21 -6.53
C GLU A 92 40.31 16.59 -5.58
N LEU A 93 40.69 16.38 -4.31
CA LEU A 93 39.78 15.84 -3.29
C LEU A 93 38.61 16.78 -3.01
N LEU A 94 38.82 18.09 -3.02
CA LEU A 94 37.74 19.07 -2.88
C LEU A 94 36.76 19.03 -4.07
N ARG A 95 37.25 18.77 -5.28
CA ARG A 95 36.40 18.58 -6.45
C ARG A 95 35.59 17.28 -6.34
N GLU A 96 36.23 16.17 -5.97
CA GLU A 96 35.54 14.89 -5.76
C GLU A 96 34.46 14.98 -4.67
N LEU A 97 34.76 15.68 -3.57
CA LEU A 97 33.77 15.96 -2.51
C LEU A 97 32.60 16.79 -3.03
N SER A 98 32.85 17.82 -3.83
CA SER A 98 31.79 18.65 -4.42
C SER A 98 30.93 17.88 -5.42
N GLU A 99 31.50 16.94 -6.17
CA GLU A 99 30.75 16.07 -7.08
C GLU A 99 29.88 15.07 -6.30
N MET A 100 30.43 14.47 -5.25
CA MET A 100 29.71 13.56 -4.35
C MET A 100 28.55 14.25 -3.64
N ASP A 101 28.75 15.47 -3.12
CA ASP A 101 27.69 16.26 -2.49
C ASP A 101 26.55 16.56 -3.48
N ALA A 102 26.88 16.82 -4.75
CA ALA A 102 25.88 17.08 -5.79
C ALA A 102 25.08 15.80 -6.16
N GLU A 103 25.74 14.64 -6.18
CA GLU A 103 25.08 13.34 -6.37
C GLU A 103 24.15 13.00 -5.19
N ASP A 104 24.59 13.25 -3.96
CA ASP A 104 23.79 13.04 -2.74
C ASP A 104 22.54 13.92 -2.72
N GLU A 105 22.64 15.19 -3.11
CA GLU A 105 21.48 16.08 -3.27
C GLU A 105 20.47 15.54 -4.29
N LEU A 106 20.97 14.99 -5.42
CA LEU A 106 20.11 14.41 -6.45
C LEU A 106 19.40 13.14 -5.94
N HIS A 107 20.12 12.26 -5.25
CA HIS A 107 19.56 11.07 -4.62
C HIS A 107 18.53 11.41 -3.53
N LEU A 108 18.76 12.46 -2.75
CA LEU A 108 17.80 12.96 -1.76
C LEU A 108 16.51 13.47 -2.44
N ALA A 109 16.64 14.23 -3.53
CA ALA A 109 15.49 14.70 -4.30
C ALA A 109 14.69 13.54 -4.92
N GLU A 110 15.38 12.50 -5.43
CA GLU A 110 14.74 11.28 -5.91
C GLU A 110 14.03 10.51 -4.79
N MET A 111 14.65 10.37 -3.62
CA MET A 111 14.04 9.76 -2.44
C MET A 111 12.78 10.52 -2.00
N GLU A 112 12.81 11.85 -1.98
CA GLU A 112 11.64 12.66 -1.62
C GLU A 112 10.51 12.47 -2.62
N LYS A 113 10.83 12.43 -3.92
CA LYS A 113 9.86 12.14 -4.98
C LYS A 113 9.22 10.75 -4.77
N LEU A 114 10.02 9.73 -4.51
CA LEU A 114 9.54 8.38 -4.24
C LEU A 114 8.63 8.34 -3.00
N LYS A 115 9.05 8.97 -1.90
CA LYS A 115 8.27 9.06 -0.66
C LYS A 115 6.93 9.78 -0.85
N ASN A 116 6.91 10.82 -1.69
CA ASN A 116 5.67 11.50 -2.05
C ASN A 116 4.76 10.61 -2.91
N THR A 117 5.31 9.85 -3.85
CA THR A 117 4.53 8.87 -4.63
C THR A 117 3.97 7.74 -3.75
N GLU A 118 4.77 7.22 -2.82
CA GLU A 118 4.33 6.21 -1.84
C GLU A 118 3.17 6.73 -1.00
N ARG A 119 3.28 7.97 -0.48
CA ARG A 119 2.19 8.60 0.29
C ARG A 119 0.92 8.76 -0.54
N ALA A 120 1.04 9.17 -1.79
CA ALA A 120 -0.11 9.28 -2.70
C ALA A 120 -0.76 7.91 -2.97
N CYS A 121 0.04 6.86 -3.18
CA CYS A 121 -0.45 5.50 -3.32
C CYS A 121 -1.17 5.01 -2.05
N LEU A 122 -0.61 5.26 -0.86
CA LEU A 122 -1.23 4.90 0.42
C LEU A 122 -2.56 5.62 0.66
N GLU A 123 -2.67 6.89 0.29
CA GLU A 123 -3.93 7.64 0.35
C GLU A 123 -4.99 7.03 -0.60
N ILE A 124 -4.58 6.62 -1.81
CA ILE A 124 -5.46 5.90 -2.74
C ILE A 124 -5.89 4.54 -2.15
N LEU A 125 -4.95 3.77 -1.59
CA LEU A 125 -5.24 2.48 -0.94
C LEU A 125 -6.17 2.62 0.27
N LYS A 126 -6.06 3.70 1.05
CA LYS A 126 -7.02 3.96 2.14
C LYS A 126 -8.41 4.34 1.64
N LYS A 127 -8.46 5.04 0.51
CA LYS A 127 -9.73 5.48 -0.11
C LYS A 127 -10.48 4.31 -0.76
N TYR A 128 -9.74 3.36 -1.31
CA TYR A 128 -10.27 2.18 -1.98
C TYR A 128 -9.85 0.97 -1.17
N ASP A 129 -10.73 0.45 -0.33
CA ASP A 129 -10.46 -0.79 0.40
C ASP A 129 -10.42 -1.94 -0.60
N PHE A 130 -9.21 -2.29 -1.06
CA PHE A 130 -8.98 -3.38 -2.02
C PHE A 130 -8.98 -4.75 -1.37
N THR A 131 -9.26 -4.82 -0.07
CA THR A 131 -9.31 -6.07 0.69
C THR A 131 -10.60 -6.80 0.34
N GLU A 132 -10.60 -7.45 -0.83
CA GLU A 132 -11.73 -8.25 -1.34
C GLU A 132 -11.89 -9.60 -0.62
N TRP A 133 -11.08 -9.86 0.41
CA TRP A 133 -11.13 -11.12 1.16
C TRP A 133 -11.44 -10.94 2.65
N GLU A 134 -12.14 -11.92 3.18
CA GLU A 134 -12.42 -12.08 4.61
C GLU A 134 -11.76 -13.37 5.12
N LEU A 135 -11.04 -13.27 6.24
CA LEU A 135 -10.44 -14.44 6.89
C LEU A 135 -11.50 -15.16 7.71
N MET A 136 -11.87 -16.36 7.29
CA MET A 136 -12.90 -17.17 7.95
C MET A 136 -12.32 -18.08 9.02
N GLU A 137 -11.20 -18.72 8.71
CA GLU A 137 -10.55 -19.67 9.61
C GLU A 137 -9.04 -19.48 9.59
N TRP A 138 -8.43 -19.50 10.77
CA TRP A 138 -6.99 -19.59 10.92
C TRP A 138 -6.66 -20.65 11.96
N SER A 139 -5.94 -21.69 11.55
CA SER A 139 -5.47 -22.77 12.40
C SER A 139 -3.97 -23.00 12.23
N GLU A 140 -3.41 -23.95 12.98
CA GLU A 140 -2.02 -24.35 12.79
C GLU A 140 -1.79 -25.11 11.47
N GLN A 141 -2.83 -25.68 10.86
CA GLN A 141 -2.71 -26.53 9.68
C GLN A 141 -3.22 -25.85 8.41
N GLN A 142 -4.13 -24.89 8.53
CA GLN A 142 -4.75 -24.24 7.38
C GLN A 142 -5.24 -22.82 7.69
N ALA A 143 -5.42 -22.03 6.64
CA ALA A 143 -6.18 -20.79 6.67
C ALA A 143 -7.18 -20.76 5.52
N VAL A 144 -8.37 -20.22 5.77
CA VAL A 144 -9.48 -20.16 4.81
C VAL A 144 -9.88 -18.71 4.60
N PHE A 145 -9.82 -18.27 3.35
CA PHE A 145 -10.16 -16.92 2.92
C PHE A 145 -11.35 -16.97 1.98
N ASN A 146 -12.35 -16.13 2.20
CA ASN A 146 -13.48 -15.96 1.29
C ASN A 146 -13.31 -14.70 0.45
N PHE A 147 -13.72 -14.77 -0.81
CA PHE A 147 -13.71 -13.69 -1.79
C PHE A 147 -15.09 -13.53 -2.41
N LEU A 148 -15.36 -12.34 -2.96
CA LEU A 148 -16.56 -12.06 -3.76
C LEU A 148 -17.86 -12.48 -3.05
N TYR A 149 -18.12 -11.92 -1.88
CA TYR A 149 -19.34 -12.20 -1.10
C TYR A 149 -19.54 -13.69 -0.81
N ASP A 150 -18.50 -14.36 -0.30
CA ASP A 150 -18.48 -15.79 0.05
C ASP A 150 -18.69 -16.77 -1.12
N SER A 151 -18.65 -16.30 -2.37
CA SER A 151 -18.86 -17.17 -3.54
C SER A 151 -17.60 -17.89 -4.00
N VAL A 152 -16.41 -17.43 -3.58
CA VAL A 152 -15.13 -18.06 -3.90
C VAL A 152 -14.34 -18.23 -2.60
N THR A 153 -13.87 -19.45 -2.33
CA THR A 153 -13.05 -19.73 -1.14
C THR A 153 -11.68 -20.19 -1.56
N LEU A 154 -10.67 -19.66 -0.87
CA LEU A 154 -9.28 -20.08 -0.94
C LEU A 154 -8.90 -20.78 0.36
N THR A 155 -8.53 -22.05 0.24
CA THR A 155 -7.98 -22.86 1.33
C THR A 155 -6.47 -22.95 1.18
N VAL A 156 -5.74 -22.50 2.19
CA VAL A 156 -4.28 -22.55 2.25
C VAL A 156 -3.86 -23.57 3.28
N VAL A 157 -3.18 -24.64 2.87
CA VAL A 157 -2.69 -25.68 3.79
C VAL A 157 -1.23 -25.43 4.13
N PHE A 158 -0.91 -25.32 5.41
CA PHE A 158 0.42 -25.08 5.93
C PHE A 158 1.20 -26.39 6.10
N GLY A 159 2.48 -26.35 5.76
CA GLY A 159 3.44 -27.40 6.04
C GLY A 159 4.12 -27.23 7.39
N PRO A 160 5.09 -28.11 7.72
CA PRO A 160 5.82 -28.02 8.97
C PRO A 160 6.59 -26.68 9.07
N PRO A 161 6.85 -26.18 10.29
CA PRO A 161 7.69 -25.02 10.51
C PRO A 161 9.08 -25.24 9.89
N THR A 162 9.64 -24.21 9.25
CA THR A 162 11.00 -24.29 8.71
C THR A 162 12.00 -24.31 9.89
N ASP A 163 12.95 -25.24 9.88
CA ASP A 163 13.93 -25.41 10.96
C ASP A 163 14.68 -24.11 11.29
N GLY A 164 14.75 -23.75 12.58
CA GLY A 164 15.56 -22.63 13.10
C GLY A 164 14.78 -21.44 13.69
N GLU A 165 13.47 -21.35 13.46
CA GLU A 165 12.64 -20.22 13.93
C GLU A 165 11.67 -20.59 15.07
N PHE A 166 11.99 -21.62 15.87
CA PHE A 166 11.12 -22.10 16.96
C PHE A 166 10.79 -21.05 18.04
N PHE A 167 11.63 -20.02 18.14
CA PHE A 167 11.47 -18.91 19.10
C PHE A 167 10.87 -17.64 18.48
N ALA A 168 10.58 -17.62 17.17
CA ALA A 168 9.84 -16.52 16.56
C ALA A 168 8.36 -16.64 16.93
N ALA A 169 7.70 -15.51 17.23
CA ALA A 169 6.26 -15.48 17.54
C ALA A 169 5.40 -16.08 16.40
N HIS A 170 5.89 -16.02 15.16
CA HIS A 170 5.30 -16.62 13.97
C HIS A 170 6.40 -17.26 13.10
N PRO A 171 6.73 -18.56 13.29
CA PRO A 171 7.74 -19.22 12.48
C PRO A 171 7.31 -19.25 11.01
N SER A 172 8.25 -19.02 10.09
CA SER A 172 7.98 -19.14 8.65
C SER A 172 7.63 -20.59 8.28
N ARG A 173 6.47 -20.76 7.65
CA ARG A 173 5.94 -22.07 7.24
C ARG A 173 5.97 -22.20 5.72
N SER A 174 6.22 -23.40 5.23
CA SER A 174 5.98 -23.72 3.82
C SER A 174 4.47 -23.85 3.56
N ILE A 175 4.02 -23.55 2.34
CA ILE A 175 2.64 -23.81 1.92
C ILE A 175 2.62 -25.10 1.10
N VAL A 176 1.74 -26.04 1.49
CA VAL A 176 1.61 -27.36 0.86
C VAL A 176 0.64 -27.31 -0.31
N SER A 177 -0.51 -26.64 -0.12
CA SER A 177 -1.49 -26.43 -1.18
C SER A 177 -2.19 -25.07 -1.05
N LEU A 178 -2.64 -24.56 -2.20
CA LEU A 178 -3.57 -23.44 -2.32
C LEU A 178 -4.68 -23.94 -3.23
N ASP A 179 -5.86 -24.15 -2.66
CA ASP A 179 -7.00 -24.74 -3.33
C ASP A 179 -8.13 -23.72 -3.40
N PHE A 180 -8.75 -23.57 -4.57
CA PHE A 180 -9.83 -22.63 -4.81
C PHE A 180 -11.12 -23.37 -5.11
N GLU A 181 -12.20 -22.97 -4.44
CA GLU A 181 -13.53 -23.55 -4.60
C GLU A 181 -14.56 -22.46 -4.93
N SER A 182 -15.48 -22.81 -5.83
CA SER A 182 -16.64 -21.98 -6.19
C SER A 182 -17.88 -22.51 -5.48
N PHE A 183 -18.65 -21.61 -4.88
CA PHE A 183 -19.95 -21.90 -4.27
C PHE A 183 -21.12 -21.21 -4.96
N LEU A 184 -20.91 -20.67 -6.18
CA LEU A 184 -21.99 -20.04 -6.93
C LEU A 184 -22.90 -21.11 -7.55
N ASP A 185 -24.20 -20.98 -7.34
CA ASP A 185 -25.20 -21.76 -8.05
C ASP A 185 -25.39 -21.18 -9.46
N GLU A 186 -24.75 -21.79 -10.47
CA GLU A 186 -24.81 -21.32 -11.86
C GLU A 186 -26.24 -21.28 -12.44
N GLU A 187 -27.18 -22.07 -11.92
CA GLU A 187 -28.56 -22.11 -12.43
C GLU A 187 -29.41 -20.97 -11.88
N GLN A 188 -29.11 -20.50 -10.66
CA GLN A 188 -29.87 -19.43 -10.01
C GLN A 188 -29.19 -18.06 -10.07
N ALA A 189 -27.87 -18.03 -10.28
CA ALA A 189 -27.11 -16.79 -10.27
C ALA A 189 -27.36 -15.93 -11.53
N PRO A 190 -27.25 -14.59 -11.40
CA PRO A 190 -27.27 -13.71 -12.56
C PRO A 190 -26.15 -14.07 -13.55
N PRO A 191 -26.39 -13.96 -14.87
CA PRO A 191 -25.37 -14.25 -15.88
C PRO A 191 -24.10 -13.39 -15.74
N SER A 192 -24.22 -12.16 -15.21
CA SER A 192 -23.10 -11.29 -14.85
C SER A 192 -22.19 -11.94 -13.80
N SER A 193 -22.78 -12.45 -12.71
CA SER A 193 -22.05 -13.15 -11.65
C SER A 193 -21.38 -14.43 -12.14
N CYS A 194 -22.07 -15.23 -12.97
CA CYS A 194 -21.51 -16.44 -13.57
C CYS A 194 -20.29 -16.11 -14.44
N LEU A 195 -20.37 -15.06 -15.26
CA LEU A 195 -19.25 -14.58 -16.07
C LEU A 195 -18.07 -14.13 -15.18
N VAL A 196 -18.33 -13.30 -14.17
CA VAL A 196 -17.30 -12.80 -13.25
C VAL A 196 -16.53 -13.96 -12.63
N GLN A 197 -17.23 -14.97 -12.15
CA GLN A 197 -16.60 -16.12 -11.54
C GLN A 197 -15.81 -16.96 -12.55
N LYS A 198 -16.35 -17.21 -13.74
CA LYS A 198 -15.62 -17.87 -14.84
C LYS A 198 -14.31 -17.17 -15.16
N LEU A 199 -14.29 -15.83 -15.20
CA LEU A 199 -13.07 -15.06 -15.44
C LEU A 199 -12.06 -15.17 -14.28
N ILE A 200 -12.53 -15.17 -13.03
CA ILE A 200 -11.66 -15.36 -11.86
C ILE A 200 -11.00 -16.75 -11.90
N PHE A 201 -11.76 -17.81 -12.20
CA PHE A 201 -11.20 -19.16 -12.31
C PHE A 201 -10.29 -19.31 -13.53
N GLN A 202 -10.59 -18.65 -14.65
CA GLN A 202 -9.68 -18.58 -15.79
C GLN A 202 -8.32 -17.97 -15.41
N PHE A 203 -8.31 -16.94 -14.55
CA PHE A 203 -7.07 -16.39 -14.01
C PHE A 203 -6.34 -17.41 -13.13
N ILE A 204 -7.05 -18.00 -12.16
CA ILE A 204 -6.48 -18.96 -11.21
C ILE A 204 -5.81 -20.12 -11.96
N GLU A 205 -6.49 -20.67 -12.96
CA GLU A 205 -5.98 -21.75 -13.82
C GLU A 205 -4.78 -21.30 -14.67
N SER A 206 -4.81 -20.07 -15.20
CA SER A 206 -3.72 -19.53 -16.03
C SER A 206 -2.40 -19.38 -15.27
N GLN A 207 -2.45 -19.19 -13.95
CA GLN A 207 -1.24 -19.06 -13.13
C GLN A 207 -0.52 -20.40 -12.92
N GLY A 208 -1.15 -21.53 -13.28
CA GLY A 208 -0.62 -22.87 -13.12
C GLY A 208 -0.57 -23.28 -11.64
N SER A 209 0.56 -23.84 -11.21
CA SER A 209 0.74 -24.29 -9.83
C SER A 209 1.03 -23.11 -8.90
N TRP A 210 -0.01 -22.60 -8.21
CA TRP A 210 0.11 -21.56 -7.19
C TRP A 210 1.13 -21.89 -6.10
N GLN A 211 1.32 -23.16 -5.78
CA GLN A 211 2.34 -23.60 -4.80
C GLN A 211 3.75 -23.16 -5.20
N LYS A 212 4.08 -23.14 -6.51
CA LYS A 212 5.40 -22.69 -6.97
C LYS A 212 5.60 -21.19 -6.84
N LYS A 213 4.51 -20.42 -6.95
CA LYS A 213 4.55 -18.95 -6.81
C LYS A 213 4.54 -18.52 -5.34
N CYS A 214 3.85 -19.28 -4.50
CA CYS A 214 3.71 -19.01 -3.07
C CYS A 214 4.21 -20.21 -2.25
N PRO A 215 5.54 -20.49 -2.22
CA PRO A 215 6.07 -21.65 -1.50
C PRO A 215 6.12 -21.46 0.02
N LYS A 216 6.12 -20.22 0.49
CA LYS A 216 6.26 -19.86 1.91
C LYS A 216 5.18 -18.87 2.33
N LEU A 217 4.83 -18.91 3.60
CA LEU A 217 3.82 -18.04 4.21
C LEU A 217 4.09 -16.53 4.00
N CYS A 218 5.35 -16.12 3.94
CA CYS A 218 5.70 -14.72 3.68
C CYS A 218 5.25 -14.20 2.31
N TYR A 219 5.02 -15.08 1.33
CA TYR A 219 4.50 -14.73 0.01
C TYR A 219 2.98 -14.73 -0.07
N LEU A 220 2.28 -15.25 0.96
CA LEU A 220 0.82 -15.31 0.98
C LEU A 220 0.16 -13.93 0.86
N PRO A 221 0.62 -12.86 1.54
CA PRO A 221 0.03 -11.54 1.38
C PRO A 221 0.11 -11.02 -0.06
N GLN A 222 1.22 -11.30 -0.77
CA GLN A 222 1.36 -10.92 -2.18
C GLN A 222 0.37 -11.70 -3.06
N ALA A 223 0.26 -13.02 -2.85
CA ALA A 223 -0.69 -13.85 -3.60
C ALA A 223 -2.14 -13.38 -3.38
N LEU A 224 -2.52 -13.10 -2.13
CA LEU A 224 -3.83 -12.55 -1.79
C LEU A 224 -4.07 -11.21 -2.47
N CYS A 225 -3.07 -10.32 -2.50
CA CYS A 225 -3.17 -9.03 -3.19
C CYS A 225 -3.39 -9.21 -4.70
N ASP A 226 -2.62 -10.08 -5.36
CA ASP A 226 -2.73 -10.35 -6.79
C ASP A 226 -4.14 -10.88 -7.15
N ILE A 227 -4.68 -11.78 -6.32
CA ILE A 227 -6.02 -12.34 -6.47
C ILE A 227 -7.07 -11.24 -6.24
N SER A 228 -6.97 -10.47 -5.16
CA SER A 228 -7.88 -9.36 -4.87
C SER A 228 -7.97 -8.36 -6.01
N LEU A 229 -6.85 -8.04 -6.68
CA LEU A 229 -6.85 -7.14 -7.83
C LEU A 229 -7.68 -7.70 -8.99
N VAL A 230 -7.57 -9.00 -9.27
CA VAL A 230 -8.35 -9.64 -10.34
C VAL A 230 -9.82 -9.75 -9.95
N VAL A 231 -10.11 -10.17 -8.72
CA VAL A 231 -11.47 -10.27 -8.19
C VAL A 231 -12.17 -8.91 -8.25
N ASN A 232 -11.53 -7.84 -7.80
CA ASN A 232 -12.10 -6.49 -7.85
C ASN A 232 -12.37 -6.03 -9.30
N ARG A 233 -11.43 -6.27 -10.23
CA ARG A 233 -11.64 -5.92 -11.65
C ARG A 233 -12.82 -6.67 -12.26
N CYS A 234 -12.97 -7.95 -11.94
CA CYS A 234 -14.07 -8.76 -12.44
C CYS A 234 -15.39 -8.34 -11.77
N LYS A 235 -15.40 -8.06 -10.47
CA LYS A 235 -16.55 -7.51 -9.75
C LYS A 235 -17.07 -6.22 -10.39
N ILE A 236 -16.17 -5.26 -10.67
CA ILE A 236 -16.52 -4.01 -11.37
C ILE A 236 -17.11 -4.31 -12.75
N LEU A 237 -16.58 -5.28 -13.49
CA LEU A 237 -17.16 -5.72 -14.77
C LEU A 237 -18.58 -6.26 -14.60
N GLY A 238 -18.84 -7.06 -13.56
CA GLY A 238 -20.19 -7.52 -13.22
C GLY A 238 -21.15 -6.36 -12.99
N GLU A 239 -20.74 -5.36 -12.20
CA GLU A 239 -21.51 -4.15 -11.95
C GLU A 239 -21.75 -3.33 -13.23
N GLU A 240 -20.76 -3.25 -14.13
CA GLU A 240 -20.90 -2.60 -15.43
C GLU A 240 -21.95 -3.28 -16.32
N LEU A 241 -22.00 -4.61 -16.31
CA LEU A 241 -22.97 -5.38 -17.08
C LEU A 241 -24.39 -5.22 -16.53
N GLU A 242 -24.56 -5.29 -15.21
CA GLU A 242 -25.85 -5.02 -14.58
C GLU A 242 -26.32 -3.58 -14.85
N PHE A 243 -25.39 -2.62 -14.83
CA PHE A 243 -25.69 -1.25 -15.19
C PHE A 243 -26.16 -1.14 -16.65
N LEU A 244 -25.50 -1.80 -17.60
CA LEU A 244 -25.89 -1.78 -19.00
C LEU A 244 -27.21 -2.52 -19.25
N GLN A 245 -27.47 -3.62 -18.56
CA GLN A 245 -28.77 -4.30 -18.62
C GLN A 245 -29.90 -3.41 -18.11
N ARG A 246 -29.67 -2.64 -17.04
CA ARG A 246 -30.70 -1.80 -16.43
C ARG A 246 -30.86 -0.43 -17.09
N TRP A 247 -29.78 0.16 -17.57
CA TRP A 247 -29.72 1.55 -18.06
C TRP A 247 -29.24 1.68 -19.50
N GLY A 248 -29.05 0.57 -20.21
CA GLY A 248 -28.55 0.51 -21.59
C GLY A 248 -29.35 1.35 -22.57
N ALA A 249 -30.66 1.47 -22.36
CA ALA A 249 -31.53 2.28 -23.21
C ALA A 249 -31.06 3.75 -23.36
N LYS A 250 -30.36 4.30 -22.36
CA LYS A 250 -29.75 5.64 -22.42
C LYS A 250 -28.72 5.77 -23.56
N PHE A 251 -28.11 4.67 -23.96
CA PHE A 251 -27.09 4.57 -25.00
C PHE A 251 -27.63 3.96 -26.32
N GLN A 252 -28.95 3.84 -26.45
CA GLN A 252 -29.60 3.04 -27.51
C GLN A 252 -29.13 1.57 -27.56
N LEU A 253 -28.69 1.05 -26.42
CA LEU A 253 -28.48 -0.37 -26.21
C LEU A 253 -29.82 -0.99 -25.83
N LEU A 254 -30.35 -1.82 -26.73
CA LEU A 254 -31.63 -2.50 -26.55
C LEU A 254 -31.51 -3.71 -25.63
N GLU A 255 -30.45 -4.50 -25.81
CA GLU A 255 -30.31 -5.79 -25.16
C GLU A 255 -28.84 -6.07 -24.87
N THR A 256 -28.60 -6.76 -23.75
CA THR A 256 -27.30 -7.24 -23.33
C THR A 256 -27.43 -8.72 -22.98
N ASP A 257 -26.83 -9.57 -23.80
CA ASP A 257 -26.81 -11.01 -23.61
C ASP A 257 -25.40 -11.46 -23.20
N ILE A 258 -25.34 -12.44 -22.31
CA ILE A 258 -24.07 -12.94 -21.74
C ILE A 258 -24.07 -14.44 -21.93
N LYS A 259 -23.10 -14.93 -22.72
CA LYS A 259 -22.91 -16.34 -22.96
C LYS A 259 -21.46 -16.73 -22.72
N ASP A 260 -21.26 -17.52 -21.67
CA ASP A 260 -19.92 -17.94 -21.21
C ASP A 260 -19.01 -16.73 -20.93
N THR A 261 -18.01 -16.50 -21.78
CA THR A 261 -17.09 -15.35 -21.70
C THR A 261 -17.35 -14.31 -22.80
N GLU A 262 -18.40 -14.46 -23.59
CA GLU A 262 -18.80 -13.54 -24.65
C GLU A 262 -19.98 -12.68 -24.18
N VAL A 263 -19.86 -11.37 -24.35
CA VAL A 263 -20.93 -10.40 -24.07
C VAL A 263 -21.40 -9.81 -25.39
N LYS A 264 -22.71 -9.88 -25.63
CA LYS A 264 -23.36 -9.35 -26.82
C LYS A 264 -24.18 -8.13 -26.47
N LEU A 265 -23.95 -7.05 -27.21
CA LEU A 265 -24.57 -5.75 -27.03
C LEU A 265 -25.34 -5.39 -28.30
N LEU A 266 -26.67 -5.40 -28.24
CA LEU A 266 -27.52 -5.04 -29.38
C LEU A 266 -27.87 -3.56 -29.37
N PHE A 267 -27.29 -2.80 -30.29
CA PHE A 267 -27.59 -1.38 -30.46
C PHE A 267 -28.65 -1.16 -31.54
N SER A 268 -29.55 -0.20 -31.32
CA SER A 268 -30.55 0.19 -32.31
C SER A 268 -30.98 1.65 -32.16
N SER A 269 -30.77 2.43 -33.21
CA SER A 269 -31.19 3.83 -33.28
C SER A 269 -31.94 4.08 -34.59
N SER A 270 -33.20 4.50 -34.48
CA SER A 270 -33.98 4.95 -35.63
C SER A 270 -33.43 6.25 -36.21
N VAL A 271 -32.90 7.13 -35.36
CA VAL A 271 -32.34 8.44 -35.74
C VAL A 271 -31.10 8.27 -36.62
N ALA A 272 -30.21 7.34 -36.25
CA ALA A 272 -29.03 7.01 -37.05
C ALA A 272 -29.33 5.98 -38.15
N PHE A 273 -30.57 5.49 -38.25
CA PHE A 273 -30.98 4.39 -39.13
C PHE A 273 -30.03 3.19 -39.06
N ALA A 274 -29.71 2.76 -37.83
CA ALA A 274 -28.74 1.71 -37.60
C ALA A 274 -29.22 0.71 -36.55
N LYS A 275 -28.95 -0.57 -36.81
CA LYS A 275 -29.11 -1.68 -35.86
C LYS A 275 -27.98 -2.67 -36.07
N PHE A 276 -27.23 -2.98 -35.03
CA PHE A 276 -26.12 -3.93 -35.08
C PHE A 276 -25.89 -4.56 -33.71
N GLU A 277 -25.36 -5.78 -33.72
CA GLU A 277 -24.92 -6.51 -32.52
C GLU A 277 -23.40 -6.46 -32.44
N LEU A 278 -22.87 -6.10 -31.27
CA LEU A 278 -21.45 -6.13 -30.95
C LEU A 278 -21.20 -7.29 -29.97
N ALA A 279 -20.44 -8.29 -30.40
CA ALA A 279 -19.99 -9.38 -29.55
C ALA A 279 -18.56 -9.10 -29.06
N LEU A 280 -18.33 -9.18 -27.76
CA LEU A 280 -17.07 -8.92 -27.08
C LEU A 280 -16.61 -10.17 -26.34
N ALA A 281 -15.44 -10.68 -26.69
CA ALA A 281 -14.82 -11.79 -25.95
C ALA A 281 -14.04 -11.24 -24.75
N LEU A 282 -14.49 -11.57 -23.54
CA LEU A 282 -13.85 -11.15 -22.31
C LEU A 282 -12.85 -12.21 -21.83
N SER A 283 -11.84 -11.75 -21.09
CA SER A 283 -10.86 -12.60 -20.41
C SER A 283 -10.49 -11.99 -19.08
N HIS A 284 -9.80 -12.76 -18.23
CA HIS A 284 -9.32 -12.27 -16.94
C HIS A 284 -8.34 -11.08 -16.99
N HIS A 285 -7.84 -10.73 -18.18
CA HIS A 285 -7.01 -9.54 -18.38
C HIS A 285 -7.84 -8.24 -18.48
N TYR A 286 -9.17 -8.32 -18.45
CA TYR A 286 -10.04 -7.14 -18.43
C TYR A 286 -9.70 -6.22 -17.24
N PRO A 287 -9.74 -4.88 -17.41
CA PRO A 287 -9.99 -4.12 -18.65
C PRO A 287 -8.70 -3.79 -19.43
N SER A 288 -7.56 -4.38 -19.09
CA SER A 288 -6.23 -3.94 -19.56
C SER A 288 -5.85 -4.51 -20.93
N ALA A 289 -6.43 -5.65 -21.33
CA ALA A 289 -6.18 -6.25 -22.63
C ALA A 289 -7.06 -5.65 -23.74
N VAL A 290 -6.58 -5.73 -24.98
CA VAL A 290 -7.38 -5.44 -26.17
C VAL A 290 -8.51 -6.45 -26.25
N LEU A 291 -9.75 -5.97 -26.33
CA LEU A 291 -10.94 -6.81 -26.42
C LEU A 291 -11.13 -7.32 -27.85
N PRO A 292 -11.06 -8.64 -28.10
CA PRO A 292 -11.48 -9.19 -29.37
C PRO A 292 -12.98 -8.96 -29.53
N PHE A 293 -13.40 -8.47 -30.69
CA PHE A 293 -14.79 -8.16 -30.96
C PHE A 293 -15.22 -8.61 -32.35
N ARG A 294 -16.53 -8.80 -32.52
CA ARG A 294 -17.19 -9.08 -33.80
C ARG A 294 -18.42 -8.20 -33.92
N VAL A 295 -18.75 -7.79 -35.15
CA VAL A 295 -19.92 -6.95 -35.41
C VAL A 295 -20.84 -7.64 -36.39
N GLN A 296 -22.12 -7.75 -36.03
CA GLN A 296 -23.18 -8.20 -36.91
C GLN A 296 -24.12 -7.04 -37.22
N THR A 297 -24.00 -6.48 -38.42
CA THR A 297 -24.89 -5.40 -38.88
C THR A 297 -26.24 -5.98 -39.33
N HIS A 298 -27.33 -5.41 -38.83
CA HIS A 298 -28.69 -5.75 -39.26
C HIS A 298 -29.32 -4.66 -40.13
N ILE A 299 -29.09 -3.39 -39.78
CA ILE A 299 -29.62 -2.21 -40.48
C ILE A 299 -28.54 -1.13 -40.49
N GLY A 300 -28.41 -0.42 -41.60
CA GLY A 300 -27.45 0.68 -41.77
C GLY A 300 -26.07 0.20 -42.24
N ASN A 301 -25.10 1.11 -42.21
CA ASN A 301 -23.75 0.91 -42.76
C ASN A 301 -22.65 0.80 -41.68
N ILE A 302 -23.03 0.64 -40.41
CA ILE A 302 -22.06 0.51 -39.31
C ILE A 302 -21.55 -0.92 -39.28
N GLY A 303 -20.27 -1.12 -39.59
CA GLY A 303 -19.60 -2.41 -39.54
C GLY A 303 -18.37 -2.40 -38.62
N GLU A 304 -17.51 -3.40 -38.79
CA GLU A 304 -16.33 -3.58 -37.93
C GLU A 304 -15.37 -2.40 -37.98
N LYS A 305 -15.22 -1.73 -39.11
CA LYS A 305 -14.28 -0.60 -39.28
C LYS A 305 -14.68 0.61 -38.44
N GLU A 306 -15.95 0.95 -38.47
CA GLU A 306 -16.51 2.08 -37.72
C GLU A 306 -16.42 1.80 -36.22
N ILE A 307 -16.76 0.58 -35.79
CA ILE A 307 -16.64 0.16 -34.39
C ILE A 307 -15.16 0.14 -33.95
N ALA A 308 -14.24 -0.41 -34.74
CA ALA A 308 -12.81 -0.42 -34.44
C ALA A 308 -12.28 1.00 -34.21
N ALA A 309 -12.68 1.95 -35.05
CA ALA A 309 -12.27 3.34 -34.94
C ALA A 309 -12.76 3.97 -33.62
N VAL A 310 -13.96 3.64 -33.16
CA VAL A 310 -14.49 4.10 -31.87
C VAL A 310 -13.77 3.43 -30.70
N LEU A 311 -13.63 2.10 -30.71
CA LEU A 311 -13.00 1.34 -29.62
C LEU A 311 -11.53 1.74 -29.40
N SER A 312 -10.79 2.02 -30.48
CA SER A 312 -9.39 2.45 -30.40
C SER A 312 -9.18 3.78 -29.64
N ARG A 313 -10.23 4.60 -29.51
CA ARG A 313 -10.18 5.88 -28.79
C ARG A 313 -10.56 5.74 -27.32
N VAL A 314 -11.13 4.61 -26.91
CA VAL A 314 -11.56 4.41 -25.53
C VAL A 314 -10.38 3.87 -24.71
N PRO A 315 -9.91 4.59 -23.68
CA PRO A 315 -8.83 4.11 -22.86
C PRO A 315 -9.28 2.91 -22.00
N ALA A 316 -8.42 1.91 -21.91
CA ALA A 316 -8.54 0.80 -20.97
C ALA A 316 -8.53 1.30 -19.52
N GLY A 317 -9.37 0.74 -18.66
CA GLY A 317 -9.43 1.11 -17.24
C GLY A 317 -10.83 0.97 -16.63
N HIS A 318 -11.00 1.42 -15.38
CA HIS A 318 -12.26 1.34 -14.62
C HIS A 318 -13.50 1.79 -15.40
N HIS A 319 -14.61 1.05 -15.47
CA HIS A 319 -15.80 1.41 -16.30
C HIS A 319 -15.58 1.33 -17.82
N TYR A 320 -14.76 0.40 -18.28
CA TYR A 320 -14.38 0.31 -19.70
C TYR A 320 -15.58 0.00 -20.60
N LEU A 321 -16.42 -0.97 -20.25
CA LEU A 321 -17.57 -1.38 -21.06
C LEU A 321 -18.63 -0.27 -21.13
N GLN A 322 -18.86 0.41 -20.02
CA GLN A 322 -19.75 1.58 -19.99
C GLN A 322 -19.22 2.71 -20.88
N ARG A 323 -17.91 2.99 -20.84
CA ARG A 323 -17.29 3.98 -21.74
C ARG A 323 -17.39 3.57 -23.20
N ILE A 324 -17.24 2.29 -23.52
CA ILE A 324 -17.45 1.77 -24.87
C ILE A 324 -18.89 2.05 -25.33
N ALA A 325 -19.89 1.68 -24.53
CA ALA A 325 -21.30 1.91 -24.87
C ALA A 325 -21.60 3.41 -25.04
N SER A 326 -21.08 4.26 -24.15
CA SER A 326 -21.20 5.71 -24.23
C SER A 326 -20.54 6.30 -25.48
N SER A 327 -19.34 5.81 -25.83
CA SER A 327 -18.60 6.27 -27.02
C SER A 327 -19.30 5.86 -28.32
N ILE A 328 -19.82 4.62 -28.39
CA ILE A 328 -20.63 4.16 -29.53
C ILE A 328 -21.88 5.02 -29.67
N HIS A 329 -22.59 5.25 -28.56
CA HIS A 329 -23.76 6.12 -28.53
C HIS A 329 -23.47 7.50 -29.13
N GLN A 330 -22.44 8.17 -28.62
CA GLN A 330 -22.09 9.54 -29.01
C GLN A 330 -21.59 9.67 -30.45
N ASN A 331 -20.81 8.70 -30.93
CA ASN A 331 -20.13 8.82 -32.22
C ASN A 331 -20.91 8.19 -33.39
N LEU A 332 -21.76 7.20 -33.12
CA LEU A 332 -22.39 6.40 -34.17
C LEU A 332 -23.92 6.40 -34.13
N LEU A 333 -24.54 6.67 -32.98
CA LEU A 333 -25.99 6.53 -32.80
C LEU A 333 -26.73 7.85 -32.55
N GLN A 334 -26.02 8.90 -32.13
CA GLN A 334 -26.53 10.27 -32.22
C GLN A 334 -26.56 10.67 -33.70
N GLY A 335 -27.74 11.07 -34.20
CA GLY A 335 -27.90 11.50 -35.59
C GLY A 335 -26.98 12.67 -35.95
N PRO A 336 -26.88 13.02 -37.25
CA PRO A 336 -26.11 14.19 -37.66
C PRO A 336 -26.60 15.42 -36.89
N ARG A 337 -25.66 16.15 -36.28
CA ARG A 337 -25.92 17.44 -35.65
C ARG A 337 -26.33 18.49 -36.68
#